data_AF-A0A9D3TAN7-F1
#
_entry.id   AF-A0A9D3TAN7-F1
#
_cell.length_a   1.000
_cell.length_b   1.000
_cell.length_c   1.000
_cell.angle_alpha   90.00
_cell.angle_beta   90.00
_cell.angle_gamma   90.00
#
_symmetry.space_group_name_H-M   'P 1'
#
loop_
_entity.id
_entity.type
_entity.pdbx_description
1 polymer ?
#
loop_
_entity_poly.entity_id
_entity_poly.type
_entity_poly.pdbx_seq_one_letter_code
_entity_poly.pdbx_strand_id
1 'polypeptide(L)'
;MNKELLPLFAAMAGNDYTNMQEAMETFSTRVTVADGREHSSKRTQQIHGLLHWLSQFSGPQEALEGVLVILEGTYSRKTVCAVLSSGMKEYTLSSSNLVQFFKEGAPVSNLPEPVRVLPPWILLALAKGQLASCILDVLLLQRVMLKVQVEDFRLPSCHATSQPIRQVLYGLLLDGKQAQASSKPDRKLNPMDTGASYFVEEFDRKDLQLRSSSVPAVLTQCQHLPLEKLNEAPVLLRLQVLLDTLGVKPSALKTVPCHLSLPVCVTCYWLTHAQSTPDLQHLQALLLGLVYGELSRLRQQKEPAAESPDLRAVRQRLGRVRVRTKGKGLDLSVAHAFSQWQSCLRFSLILNQLLCFPLPKPACAWLYKGTLVHQVVHDFRGGCDPEALLEGPPFPKQLFRDLLGAVQNSVGIDVFTPVKRRGGRQRLTQEQQQQHPQQPQNSKHQKQKKQQVQKQEQPHQQHVGRGRRLMEEAKPIQDLNNSFKLLACEDDDDDDDDSCDDE
;
A
#
# COMPACT_ATOMS: atom_id res chain seq x y z
N MET A 1 -6.33 -32.53 7.79
CA MET A 1 -7.53 -32.52 6.93
C MET A 1 -7.14 -32.89 5.50
N ASN A 2 -7.91 -33.73 4.81
CA ASN A 2 -7.71 -34.02 3.38
C ASN A 2 -7.83 -32.72 2.55
N LYS A 3 -6.88 -32.45 1.64
CA LYS A 3 -6.88 -31.24 0.79
C LYS A 3 -8.06 -31.20 -0.18
N GLU A 4 -8.66 -32.34 -0.52
CA GLU A 4 -9.86 -32.41 -1.36
C GLU A 4 -11.11 -31.80 -0.69
N LEU A 5 -11.08 -31.56 0.62
CA LEU A 5 -12.14 -30.90 1.37
C LEU A 5 -12.07 -29.37 1.31
N LEU A 6 -10.96 -28.79 0.82
CA LEU A 6 -10.76 -27.34 0.78
C LEU A 6 -11.84 -26.58 -0.01
N PRO A 7 -12.33 -27.07 -1.17
CA PRO A 7 -13.46 -26.44 -1.86
C PRO A 7 -14.74 -26.38 -1.02
N LEU A 8 -15.06 -27.45 -0.30
CA LEU A 8 -16.25 -27.51 0.56
C LEU A 8 -16.08 -26.56 1.76
N PHE A 9 -14.89 -26.58 2.38
CA PHE A 9 -14.52 -25.64 3.43
C PHE A 9 -14.71 -24.19 2.99
N ALA A 10 -14.20 -23.82 1.81
CA ALA A 10 -14.27 -22.44 1.33
C ALA A 10 -15.71 -21.99 1.04
N ALA A 11 -16.52 -22.87 0.43
CA ALA A 11 -17.94 -22.64 0.21
C ALA A 11 -18.72 -22.44 1.52
N MET A 12 -18.42 -23.25 2.55
CA MET A 12 -19.08 -23.15 3.85
C MET A 12 -18.59 -21.96 4.70
N ALA A 13 -17.30 -21.62 4.59
CA ALA A 13 -16.73 -20.46 5.28
C ALA A 13 -17.30 -19.14 4.74
N GLY A 14 -18.01 -19.14 3.60
CA GLY A 14 -18.66 -17.97 3.04
C GLY A 14 -17.72 -17.08 2.21
N ASN A 15 -16.71 -17.67 1.57
CA ASN A 15 -15.84 -16.93 0.64
C ASN A 15 -16.51 -16.68 -0.73
N ASP A 16 -17.58 -17.41 -1.07
CA ASP A 16 -18.08 -17.52 -2.46
C ASP A 16 -19.43 -16.84 -2.73
N TYR A 17 -19.76 -15.77 -2.01
CA TYR A 17 -21.02 -15.01 -2.24
C TYR A 17 -22.29 -15.88 -2.22
N THR A 18 -22.27 -17.03 -1.56
CA THR A 18 -23.43 -17.91 -1.47
C THR A 18 -24.46 -17.28 -0.53
N ASN A 19 -25.73 -17.20 -0.95
CA ASN A 19 -26.87 -16.74 -0.13
C ASN A 19 -27.25 -17.72 1.01
N MET A 20 -26.27 -18.29 1.72
CA MET A 20 -26.46 -19.29 2.77
C MET A 20 -25.81 -18.91 4.10
N GLN A 21 -25.58 -17.61 4.34
CA GLN A 21 -24.99 -17.09 5.57
C GLN A 21 -25.71 -17.64 6.82
N GLU A 22 -27.04 -17.56 6.85
CA GLU A 22 -27.86 -18.05 7.98
C GLU A 22 -27.74 -19.57 8.19
N ALA A 23 -27.68 -20.33 7.09
CA ALA A 23 -27.51 -21.78 7.16
C ALA A 23 -26.13 -22.16 7.71
N MET A 24 -25.08 -21.42 7.32
CA MET A 24 -23.72 -21.64 7.82
C MET A 24 -23.54 -21.17 9.26
N GLU A 25 -24.25 -20.12 9.68
CA GLU A 25 -24.33 -19.73 11.10
C GLU A 25 -25.02 -20.82 11.93
N THR A 26 -26.13 -21.37 11.45
CA THR A 26 -26.85 -22.49 12.09
C THR A 26 -26.00 -23.75 12.14
N PHE A 27 -25.23 -24.04 11.09
CA PHE A 27 -24.26 -25.13 11.09
C PHE A 27 -23.19 -24.88 12.17
N SER A 28 -22.63 -23.68 12.20
CA SER A 28 -21.56 -23.32 13.12
C SER A 28 -21.97 -23.47 14.58
N THR A 29 -23.19 -23.07 14.97
CA THR A 29 -23.65 -23.25 16.35
C THR A 29 -23.77 -24.72 16.79
N ARG A 30 -23.91 -25.65 15.83
CA ARG A 30 -24.02 -27.10 16.10
C ARG A 30 -22.66 -27.81 16.11
N VAL A 31 -21.63 -27.19 15.54
CA VAL A 31 -20.32 -27.82 15.29
C VAL A 31 -19.17 -27.16 16.05
N THR A 32 -19.33 -25.88 16.42
CA THR A 32 -18.30 -25.18 17.18
C THR A 32 -18.33 -25.67 18.62
N VAL A 33 -17.27 -26.36 19.03
CA VAL A 33 -17.02 -26.64 20.44
C VAL A 33 -16.51 -25.35 21.08
N ALA A 34 -17.01 -25.00 22.27
CA ALA A 34 -16.46 -23.90 23.04
C ALA A 34 -15.01 -24.25 23.41
N ASP A 35 -14.06 -23.76 22.62
CA ASP A 35 -12.65 -23.85 22.96
C ASP A 35 -12.40 -22.82 24.06
N GLY A 36 -11.82 -23.24 25.20
CA GLY A 36 -11.61 -22.42 26.40
C GLY A 36 -10.62 -21.26 26.23
N ARG A 37 -10.31 -20.88 24.98
CA ARG A 37 -9.42 -19.77 24.64
C ARG A 37 -10.24 -18.49 24.68
N GLU A 38 -10.18 -17.78 25.81
CA GLU A 38 -11.00 -16.61 26.13
C GLU A 38 -10.84 -15.40 25.18
N HIS A 39 -9.91 -15.44 24.21
CA HIS A 39 -9.54 -14.29 23.38
C HIS A 39 -9.74 -14.43 21.86
N SER A 40 -10.17 -15.58 21.34
CA SER A 40 -10.36 -15.71 19.88
C SER A 40 -11.68 -15.10 19.39
N SER A 41 -11.64 -14.34 18.29
CA SER A 41 -12.86 -13.81 17.66
C SER A 41 -13.87 -14.93 17.31
N LYS A 42 -15.18 -14.65 17.38
CA LYS A 42 -16.24 -15.60 16.99
C LYS A 42 -16.01 -16.24 15.61
N ARG A 43 -15.51 -15.46 14.66
CA ARG A 43 -15.19 -15.91 13.30
C ARG A 43 -14.04 -16.92 13.28
N THR A 44 -13.01 -16.68 14.09
CA THR A 44 -11.87 -17.59 14.25
C THR A 44 -12.34 -18.93 14.83
N GLN A 45 -13.16 -18.91 15.89
CA GLN A 45 -13.74 -20.12 16.49
C GLN A 45 -14.56 -20.93 15.48
N GLN A 46 -15.40 -20.26 14.68
CA GLN A 46 -16.19 -20.90 13.62
C GLN A 46 -15.30 -21.60 12.58
N ILE A 47 -14.23 -20.94 12.14
CA ILE A 47 -13.28 -21.50 11.16
C ILE A 47 -12.56 -22.72 11.75
N HIS A 48 -12.06 -22.61 12.98
CA HIS A 48 -11.40 -23.72 13.66
C HIS A 48 -12.33 -24.91 13.88
N GLY A 49 -13.56 -24.67 14.34
CA GLY A 49 -14.59 -25.69 14.52
C GLY A 49 -14.93 -26.39 13.21
N LEU A 50 -15.10 -25.63 12.11
CA LEU A 50 -15.35 -26.18 10.79
C LEU A 50 -14.18 -27.04 10.28
N LEU A 51 -12.93 -26.58 10.44
CA LEU A 51 -11.74 -27.34 10.05
C LEU A 51 -11.60 -28.64 10.84
N HIS A 52 -11.81 -28.58 12.16
CA HIS A 52 -11.78 -29.76 13.02
C HIS A 52 -12.87 -30.76 12.63
N TRP A 53 -14.09 -30.29 12.36
CA TRP A 53 -15.20 -31.14 11.93
C TRP A 53 -14.94 -31.77 10.56
N LEU A 54 -14.49 -30.98 9.58
CA LEU A 54 -14.14 -31.50 8.25
C LEU A 54 -12.98 -32.51 8.31
N SER A 55 -12.09 -32.40 9.29
CA SER A 55 -10.96 -33.32 9.42
C SER A 55 -11.36 -34.77 9.70
N GLN A 56 -12.60 -35.01 10.13
CA GLN A 56 -13.15 -36.34 10.41
C GLN A 56 -13.60 -37.10 9.14
N PHE A 57 -13.66 -36.43 7.98
CA PHE A 57 -14.17 -37.03 6.75
C PHE A 57 -13.04 -37.38 5.79
N SER A 58 -13.25 -38.47 5.03
CA SER A 58 -12.26 -38.94 4.07
C SER A 58 -12.36 -38.19 2.73
N GLY A 59 -13.54 -37.70 2.37
CA GLY A 59 -13.76 -37.05 1.07
C GLY A 59 -14.94 -36.08 1.04
N PRO A 60 -15.01 -35.24 -0.01
CA PRO A 60 -15.96 -34.14 -0.12
C PRO A 60 -17.44 -34.57 -0.14
N GLN A 61 -17.78 -35.68 -0.80
CA GLN A 61 -19.17 -36.16 -0.85
C GLN A 61 -19.66 -36.62 0.53
N GLU A 62 -18.81 -37.31 1.29
CA GLU A 62 -19.12 -37.78 2.65
C GLU A 62 -19.31 -36.59 3.60
N ALA A 63 -18.39 -35.63 3.55
CA ALA A 63 -18.49 -34.39 4.32
C ALA A 63 -19.75 -33.59 3.96
N LEU A 64 -20.08 -33.45 2.67
CA LEU A 64 -21.28 -32.76 2.22
C LEU A 64 -22.55 -33.43 2.77
N GLU A 65 -22.61 -34.76 2.78
CA GLU A 65 -23.72 -35.49 3.38
C GLU A 65 -23.83 -35.22 4.89
N GLY A 66 -22.70 -35.17 5.60
CA GLY A 66 -22.64 -34.75 7.01
C GLY A 66 -23.22 -33.35 7.24
N VAL A 67 -22.97 -32.40 6.34
CA VAL A 67 -23.55 -31.05 6.41
C VAL A 67 -25.07 -31.10 6.26
N LEU A 68 -25.57 -31.90 5.31
CA LEU A 68 -27.00 -32.03 5.05
C LEU A 68 -27.75 -32.65 6.23
N VAL A 69 -27.13 -33.60 6.93
CA VAL A 69 -27.67 -34.18 8.18
C VAL A 69 -27.74 -33.13 9.28
N ILE A 70 -26.69 -32.32 9.46
CA ILE A 70 -26.67 -31.30 10.51
C ILE A 70 -27.69 -30.20 10.24
N LEU A 71 -27.99 -29.86 8.99
CA LEU A 71 -28.95 -28.82 8.62
C LEU A 71 -30.36 -29.35 8.34
N GLU A 72 -30.59 -30.63 8.59
CA GLU A 72 -31.87 -31.28 8.36
C GLU A 72 -33.00 -30.62 9.19
N GLY A 73 -34.19 -30.54 8.61
CA GLY A 73 -35.37 -29.93 9.22
C GLY A 73 -35.41 -28.39 9.21
N THR A 74 -34.27 -27.71 9.10
CA THR A 74 -34.22 -26.24 9.03
C THR A 74 -34.08 -25.74 7.59
N TYR A 75 -33.33 -26.46 6.75
CA TYR A 75 -33.10 -26.07 5.36
C TYR A 75 -33.38 -27.22 4.39
N SER A 76 -33.78 -26.88 3.16
CA SER A 76 -33.98 -27.86 2.09
C SER A 76 -32.66 -28.53 1.72
N ARG A 77 -32.59 -29.86 1.91
CA ARG A 77 -31.42 -30.67 1.54
C ARG A 77 -31.01 -30.45 0.07
N LYS A 78 -32.00 -30.38 -0.83
CA LYS A 78 -31.74 -30.12 -2.27
C LYS A 78 -31.08 -28.76 -2.48
N THR A 79 -31.54 -27.73 -1.78
CA THR A 79 -31.02 -26.37 -1.92
C THR A 79 -29.59 -26.28 -1.38
N VAL A 80 -29.35 -26.77 -0.15
CA VAL A 80 -28.02 -26.76 0.46
C VAL A 80 -27.01 -27.53 -0.38
N CYS A 81 -27.38 -28.73 -0.83
CA CYS A 81 -26.54 -29.56 -1.69
C CYS A 81 -26.21 -28.86 -3.01
N ALA A 82 -27.21 -28.26 -3.68
CA ALA A 82 -27.00 -27.56 -4.94
C ALA A 82 -26.07 -26.35 -4.78
N VAL A 83 -26.26 -25.54 -3.74
CA VAL A 83 -25.43 -24.34 -3.53
C VAL A 83 -24.01 -24.71 -3.14
N LEU A 84 -23.81 -25.64 -2.20
CA LEU A 84 -22.45 -26.07 -1.81
C LEU A 84 -21.74 -26.76 -2.98
N SER A 85 -22.43 -27.63 -3.71
CA SER A 85 -21.85 -28.28 -4.90
C SER A 85 -21.49 -27.26 -5.99
N SER A 86 -22.29 -26.19 -6.15
CA SER A 86 -21.98 -25.10 -7.07
C SER A 86 -20.73 -24.34 -6.62
N GLY A 87 -20.66 -23.93 -5.35
CA GLY A 87 -19.50 -23.23 -4.80
C GLY A 87 -18.21 -24.06 -4.93
N MET A 88 -18.28 -25.36 -4.64
CA MET A 88 -17.14 -26.26 -4.81
C MET A 88 -16.65 -26.36 -6.27
N LYS A 89 -17.56 -26.27 -7.26
CA LYS A 89 -17.18 -26.28 -8.68
C LYS A 89 -16.36 -25.05 -9.08
N GLU A 90 -16.54 -23.91 -8.42
CA GLU A 90 -15.76 -22.69 -8.71
C GLU A 90 -14.26 -22.86 -8.39
N TYR A 91 -13.94 -23.77 -7.47
CA TYR A 91 -12.55 -24.15 -7.15
C TYR A 91 -11.97 -25.22 -8.07
N THR A 92 -12.76 -25.72 -9.02
CA THR A 92 -12.25 -26.65 -10.03
C THR A 92 -11.45 -25.87 -11.06
N LEU A 93 -10.17 -26.20 -11.21
CA LEU A 93 -9.30 -25.53 -12.18
C LEU A 93 -9.73 -25.87 -13.61
N SER A 94 -10.33 -24.90 -14.30
CA SER A 94 -10.52 -24.95 -15.75
C SER A 94 -9.19 -24.93 -16.49
N SER A 95 -9.15 -25.48 -17.70
CA SER A 95 -7.99 -25.35 -18.59
C SER A 95 -7.75 -23.88 -18.93
N SER A 96 -6.82 -23.23 -18.22
CA SER A 96 -6.43 -21.84 -18.43
C SER A 96 -4.98 -21.77 -18.91
N ASN A 97 -4.69 -20.78 -19.75
CA ASN A 97 -3.34 -20.37 -20.12
C ASN A 97 -2.43 -20.05 -18.92
N LEU A 98 -3.00 -19.64 -17.77
CA LEU A 98 -2.24 -19.41 -16.54
C LEU A 98 -1.77 -20.72 -15.88
N VAL A 99 -2.52 -21.82 -16.04
CA VAL A 99 -2.13 -23.12 -15.46
C VAL A 99 -0.80 -23.58 -16.06
N GLN A 100 -0.60 -23.36 -17.35
CA GLN A 100 0.65 -23.69 -18.02
C GLN A 100 1.80 -22.78 -17.54
N PHE A 101 1.54 -21.48 -17.33
CA PHE A 101 2.53 -20.59 -16.73
C PHE A 101 2.95 -21.06 -15.33
N PHE A 102 2.01 -21.42 -14.45
CA PHE A 102 2.34 -21.86 -13.09
C PHE A 102 3.01 -23.24 -13.04
N LYS A 103 2.70 -24.14 -13.98
CA LYS A 103 3.31 -25.48 -14.05
C LYS A 103 4.67 -25.50 -14.73
N GLU A 104 4.80 -24.79 -15.85
CA GLU A 104 5.92 -24.92 -16.78
C GLU A 104 6.75 -23.63 -16.90
N GLY A 105 6.30 -22.52 -16.32
CA GLY A 105 6.89 -21.20 -16.54
C GLY A 105 6.64 -20.64 -17.95
N ALA A 106 5.75 -21.29 -18.72
CA ALA A 106 5.48 -20.93 -20.10
C ALA A 106 4.83 -19.54 -20.22
N PRO A 107 5.16 -18.72 -21.24
CA PRO A 107 4.57 -17.40 -21.42
C PRO A 107 3.04 -17.47 -21.52
N VAL A 108 2.36 -16.47 -20.97
CA VAL A 108 0.89 -16.39 -21.05
C VAL A 108 0.49 -16.20 -22.52
N SER A 109 -0.23 -17.17 -23.08
CA SER A 109 -0.78 -17.11 -24.43
C SER A 109 -2.13 -16.37 -24.47
N ASN A 110 -2.57 -15.91 -25.64
CA ASN A 110 -3.86 -15.23 -25.86
C ASN A 110 -4.07 -13.93 -25.07
N LEU A 111 -3.01 -13.13 -24.91
CA LEU A 111 -3.11 -11.79 -24.30
C LEU A 111 -3.88 -10.82 -25.22
N PRO A 112 -4.70 -9.90 -24.67
CA PRO A 112 -5.33 -8.84 -25.45
C PRO A 112 -4.30 -7.99 -26.22
N GLU A 113 -4.68 -7.49 -27.40
CA GLU A 113 -3.79 -6.72 -28.28
C GLU A 113 -3.01 -5.60 -27.58
N PRO A 114 -3.63 -4.75 -26.73
CA PRO A 114 -2.91 -3.65 -26.06
C PRO A 114 -1.80 -4.14 -25.13
N VAL A 115 -1.94 -5.34 -24.57
CA VAL A 115 -0.96 -5.96 -23.68
C VAL A 115 0.11 -6.68 -24.51
N ARG A 116 -0.30 -7.36 -25.60
CA ARG A 116 0.57 -8.19 -26.44
C ARG A 116 1.73 -7.40 -27.07
N VAL A 117 1.55 -6.10 -27.30
CA VAL A 117 2.57 -5.20 -27.88
C VAL A 117 3.63 -4.73 -26.87
N LEU A 118 3.47 -5.04 -25.57
CA LEU A 118 4.45 -4.67 -24.55
C LEU A 118 5.75 -5.50 -24.67
N PRO A 119 6.89 -4.96 -24.20
CA PRO A 119 8.16 -5.70 -24.21
C PRO A 119 8.04 -7.07 -23.50
N PRO A 120 8.64 -8.16 -24.04
CA PRO A 120 8.52 -9.49 -23.46
C PRO A 120 8.94 -9.59 -21.99
N TRP A 121 9.95 -8.81 -21.59
CA TRP A 121 10.40 -8.78 -20.19
C TRP A 121 9.35 -8.17 -19.25
N ILE A 122 8.59 -7.15 -19.69
CA ILE A 122 7.48 -6.56 -18.92
C ILE A 122 6.38 -7.60 -18.73
N LEU A 123 6.00 -8.31 -19.80
CA LEU A 123 4.98 -9.36 -19.74
C LEU A 123 5.37 -10.47 -18.76
N LEU A 124 6.62 -10.93 -18.83
CA LEU A 124 7.15 -11.94 -17.92
C LEU A 124 7.19 -11.46 -16.47
N ALA A 125 7.63 -10.21 -16.24
CA ALA A 125 7.73 -9.66 -14.90
C ALA A 125 6.35 -9.38 -14.28
N LEU A 126 5.35 -8.96 -15.08
CA LEU A 126 3.95 -8.86 -14.65
C LEU A 126 3.36 -10.24 -14.30
N ALA A 127 3.58 -11.24 -15.15
CA ALA A 127 3.10 -12.61 -14.90
C ALA A 127 3.71 -13.22 -13.62
N LYS A 128 4.96 -12.88 -13.30
CA LYS A 128 5.64 -13.27 -12.05
C LYS A 128 5.25 -12.42 -10.84
N GLY A 129 4.41 -11.40 -11.00
CA GLY A 129 4.07 -10.45 -9.93
C GLY A 129 5.25 -9.61 -9.45
N GLN A 130 6.27 -9.40 -10.30
CA GLN A 130 7.47 -8.61 -9.98
C GLN A 130 7.30 -7.11 -10.26
N LEU A 131 6.35 -6.76 -11.13
CA LEU A 131 5.96 -5.39 -11.45
C LEU A 131 4.59 -5.05 -10.85
N ALA A 132 4.46 -3.83 -10.32
CA ALA A 132 3.19 -3.33 -9.82
C ALA A 132 2.15 -3.15 -10.94
N SER A 133 0.88 -3.45 -10.65
CA SER A 133 -0.22 -3.33 -11.62
C SER A 133 -0.40 -1.92 -12.18
N CYS A 134 -0.06 -0.88 -11.42
CA CYS A 134 -0.13 0.51 -11.89
C CYS A 134 0.78 0.80 -13.10
N ILE A 135 1.83 0.00 -13.32
CA ILE A 135 2.66 0.11 -14.53
C ILE A 135 1.81 -0.20 -15.78
N LEU A 136 0.92 -1.19 -15.69
CA LEU A 136 0.01 -1.53 -16.77
C LEU A 136 -1.00 -0.41 -17.02
N ASP A 137 -1.56 0.17 -15.95
CA ASP A 137 -2.49 1.29 -16.05
C ASP A 137 -1.85 2.51 -16.75
N VAL A 138 -0.59 2.82 -16.44
CA VAL A 138 0.15 3.90 -17.11
C VAL A 138 0.41 3.59 -18.59
N LEU A 139 0.92 2.39 -18.90
CA LEU A 139 1.28 2.01 -20.27
C LEU A 139 0.07 1.96 -21.21
N LEU A 140 -1.05 1.42 -20.73
CA LEU A 140 -2.25 1.19 -21.53
C LEU A 140 -3.25 2.34 -21.46
N LEU A 141 -3.50 2.88 -20.27
CA LEU A 141 -4.58 3.83 -20.02
C LEU A 141 -4.06 5.25 -19.79
N GLN A 142 -2.77 5.43 -19.50
CA GLN A 142 -2.19 6.70 -19.06
C GLN A 142 -2.97 7.29 -17.89
N ARG A 143 -3.43 6.43 -16.97
CA ARG A 143 -4.24 6.78 -15.80
C ARG A 143 -3.70 6.14 -14.55
N VAL A 144 -3.74 6.88 -13.43
CA VAL A 144 -3.37 6.36 -12.11
C VAL A 144 -4.38 6.80 -11.08
N MET A 145 -4.94 5.84 -10.33
CA MET A 145 -5.77 6.12 -9.15
C MET A 145 -4.88 6.11 -7.90
N LEU A 146 -4.73 7.27 -7.27
CA LEU A 146 -3.97 7.41 -6.04
C LEU A 146 -4.81 6.94 -4.84
N LYS A 147 -4.21 6.11 -3.99
CA LYS A 147 -4.90 5.50 -2.85
C LYS A 147 -4.93 6.49 -1.70
N VAL A 148 -6.12 6.97 -1.34
CA VAL A 148 -6.34 7.86 -0.18
C VAL A 148 -5.76 7.23 1.08
N GLN A 149 -4.98 8.02 1.82
CA GLN A 149 -4.33 7.62 3.08
C GLN A 149 -5.05 8.23 4.30
N VAL A 150 -4.69 7.76 5.50
CA VAL A 150 -5.16 8.34 6.77
C VAL A 150 -4.33 9.59 7.06
N GLU A 151 -4.75 10.72 6.50
CA GLU A 151 -4.00 11.97 6.52
C GLU A 151 -4.90 13.19 6.80
N ASP A 152 -4.28 14.36 7.04
CA ASP A 152 -5.02 15.62 7.20
C ASP A 152 -5.59 16.09 5.85
N PHE A 153 -6.90 15.89 5.64
CA PHE A 153 -7.56 16.27 4.40
C PHE A 153 -7.58 17.79 4.13
N ARG A 154 -7.28 18.62 5.14
CA ARG A 154 -7.20 20.08 5.02
C ARG A 154 -5.89 20.54 4.38
N LEU A 155 -4.88 19.67 4.38
CA LEU A 155 -3.62 19.87 3.68
C LEU A 155 -3.70 19.26 2.27
N PRO A 156 -2.86 19.72 1.32
CA PRO A 156 -2.79 19.07 0.02
C PRO A 156 -2.46 17.58 0.18
N SER A 157 -2.83 16.78 -0.82
CA SER A 157 -2.61 15.32 -0.77
C SER A 157 -1.17 14.96 -0.45
N CYS A 158 -0.98 13.95 0.40
CA CYS A 158 0.33 13.36 0.68
C CYS A 158 1.03 12.82 -0.59
N HIS A 159 0.29 12.60 -1.68
CA HIS A 159 0.84 12.24 -2.98
C HIS A 159 1.51 13.38 -3.72
N ALA A 160 1.31 14.63 -3.32
CA ALA A 160 2.04 15.75 -3.89
C ALA A 160 3.56 15.61 -3.66
N THR A 161 3.98 15.13 -2.48
CA THR A 161 5.40 14.93 -2.14
C THR A 161 6.08 13.89 -3.04
N SER A 162 5.36 12.84 -3.44
CA SER A 162 5.90 11.80 -4.32
C SER A 162 5.64 12.04 -5.81
N GLN A 163 5.04 13.17 -6.20
CA GLN A 163 4.75 13.48 -7.60
C GLN A 163 6.02 13.49 -8.47
N PRO A 164 7.16 14.10 -8.07
CA PRO A 164 8.38 14.07 -8.90
C PRO A 164 8.90 12.64 -9.17
N ILE A 165 8.77 11.74 -8.20
CA ILE A 165 9.13 10.31 -8.38
C ILE A 165 8.23 9.67 -9.45
N ARG A 166 6.93 9.99 -9.44
CA ARG A 166 5.98 9.51 -10.45
C ARG A 166 6.24 10.11 -11.82
N GLN A 167 6.63 11.38 -11.90
CA GLN A 167 7.00 12.02 -13.16
C GLN A 167 8.14 11.26 -13.85
N VAL A 168 9.18 10.87 -13.08
CA VAL A 168 10.27 10.01 -13.60
C VAL A 168 9.77 8.63 -14.01
N LEU A 169 8.95 7.99 -13.18
CA LEU A 169 8.33 6.70 -13.51
C LEU A 169 7.58 6.76 -14.85
N TYR A 170 6.77 7.80 -15.06
CA TYR A 170 6.02 8.00 -16.30
C TYR A 170 6.93 8.31 -17.49
N GLY A 171 8.00 9.09 -17.26
CA GLY A 171 9.05 9.32 -18.24
C GLY A 171 9.60 8.02 -18.80
N LEU A 172 10.06 7.12 -17.93
CA LEU A 172 10.63 5.82 -18.31
C LEU A 172 9.61 4.92 -19.04
N LEU A 173 8.33 4.97 -18.66
CA LEU A 173 7.28 4.13 -19.26
C LEU A 173 6.81 4.65 -20.61
N LEU A 174 6.83 5.96 -20.84
CA LEU A 174 6.25 6.61 -22.04
C LEU A 174 7.30 7.11 -23.02
N ASP A 175 8.58 6.88 -22.75
CA ASP A 175 9.73 7.30 -23.56
C ASP A 175 9.63 6.88 -25.04
N GLY A 176 9.32 5.60 -25.31
CA GLY A 176 9.17 5.10 -26.69
C GLY A 176 8.04 5.77 -27.48
N LYS A 177 6.98 6.24 -26.79
CA LYS A 177 5.91 7.01 -27.44
C LYS A 177 6.37 8.44 -27.74
N GLN A 178 7.20 9.05 -26.87
CA GLN A 178 7.81 10.37 -27.09
C GLN A 178 8.64 10.42 -28.37
N ALA A 179 9.52 9.42 -28.58
CA ALA A 179 10.38 9.34 -29.76
C ALA A 179 9.59 9.22 -31.08
N GLN A 180 8.48 8.47 -31.09
CA GLN A 180 7.63 8.28 -32.28
C GLN A 180 6.77 9.52 -32.62
N ALA A 181 6.43 10.35 -31.64
CA ALA A 181 5.71 11.60 -31.87
C ALA A 181 6.63 12.67 -32.48
N SER A 182 7.91 12.71 -32.08
CA SER A 182 8.91 13.65 -32.61
C SER A 182 9.37 13.35 -34.05
N SER A 183 9.11 12.16 -34.59
CA SER A 183 9.54 11.75 -35.94
C SER A 183 8.51 11.99 -37.05
N LYS A 184 7.38 12.66 -36.78
CA LYS A 184 6.41 13.04 -37.81
C LYS A 184 6.83 14.36 -38.48
N PRO A 185 7.12 14.42 -39.79
CA PRO A 185 7.79 15.56 -40.43
C PRO A 185 6.94 16.83 -40.66
N ASP A 186 5.61 16.78 -40.49
CA ASP A 186 4.71 17.78 -41.11
C ASP A 186 4.14 18.86 -40.17
N ARG A 187 4.68 19.05 -38.97
CA ARG A 187 4.31 20.22 -38.16
C ARG A 187 5.45 21.24 -38.17
N LYS A 188 5.21 22.38 -38.84
CA LYS A 188 5.99 23.61 -38.66
C LYS A 188 5.97 23.97 -37.17
N LEU A 189 7.01 23.57 -36.45
CA LEU A 189 7.18 23.86 -35.03
C LEU A 189 7.68 25.29 -34.87
N ASN A 190 6.97 26.07 -34.04
CA ASN A 190 7.52 27.31 -33.49
C ASN A 190 8.72 26.94 -32.59
N PRO A 191 9.81 27.74 -32.55
CA PRO A 191 11.02 27.45 -31.76
C PRO A 191 10.83 27.42 -30.22
N MET A 192 9.58 27.49 -29.72
CA MET A 192 9.22 27.49 -28.30
C MET A 192 8.48 26.21 -27.87
N ASP A 193 8.27 25.26 -28.79
CA ASP A 193 7.59 23.99 -28.53
C ASP A 193 8.64 22.86 -28.40
N THR A 194 9.46 22.93 -27.37
CA THR A 194 10.42 21.88 -27.02
C THR A 194 9.70 20.70 -26.36
N GLY A 195 9.46 19.65 -27.14
CA GLY A 195 9.17 18.29 -26.66
C GLY A 195 7.69 17.99 -26.48
N ALA A 196 7.17 16.99 -27.20
CA ALA A 196 5.86 16.41 -26.93
C ALA A 196 5.87 15.80 -25.52
N SER A 197 5.44 16.57 -24.52
CA SER A 197 5.31 16.07 -23.14
C SER A 197 4.11 15.13 -23.08
N TYR A 198 4.37 13.88 -22.70
CA TYR A 198 3.30 12.94 -22.40
C TYR A 198 2.78 13.23 -21.00
N PHE A 199 1.50 13.00 -20.79
CA PHE A 199 0.87 13.20 -19.51
C PHE A 199 0.15 11.93 -19.06
N VAL A 200 0.07 11.77 -17.75
CA VAL A 200 -0.72 10.74 -17.09
C VAL A 200 -1.83 11.44 -16.31
N GLU A 201 -3.06 11.01 -16.51
CA GLU A 201 -4.22 11.47 -15.75
C GLU A 201 -4.23 10.80 -14.37
N GLU A 202 -3.92 11.56 -13.33
CA GLU A 202 -3.95 11.10 -11.94
C GLU A 202 -5.27 11.48 -11.28
N PHE A 203 -5.90 10.51 -10.61
CA PHE A 203 -7.06 10.73 -9.76
C PHE A 203 -6.61 10.73 -8.30
N ASP A 204 -6.81 11.86 -7.63
CA ASP A 204 -6.42 12.07 -6.24
C ASP A 204 -7.50 12.84 -5.48
N ARG A 205 -7.41 12.85 -4.15
CA ARG A 205 -8.22 13.73 -3.34
C ARG A 205 -7.82 15.19 -3.57
N LYS A 206 -8.82 16.05 -3.70
CA LYS A 206 -8.75 17.48 -3.44
C LYS A 206 -9.80 17.77 -2.36
N ASP A 207 -9.33 18.07 -1.17
CA ASP A 207 -10.15 18.11 0.04
C ASP A 207 -10.89 16.77 0.24
N LEU A 208 -12.22 16.79 0.24
CA LEU A 208 -13.10 15.61 0.39
C LEU A 208 -13.63 15.07 -0.95
N GLN A 209 -13.09 15.54 -2.08
CA GLN A 209 -13.57 15.17 -3.41
C GLN A 209 -12.47 14.50 -4.22
N LEU A 210 -12.82 13.48 -5.00
CA LEU A 210 -11.91 12.91 -5.98
C LEU A 210 -11.85 13.83 -7.21
N ARG A 211 -10.65 14.18 -7.66
CA ARG A 211 -10.41 15.02 -8.83
C ARG A 211 -9.32 14.41 -9.70
N SER A 212 -9.43 14.61 -11.02
CA SER A 212 -8.34 14.29 -11.93
C SER A 212 -7.40 15.48 -12.12
N SER A 213 -6.14 15.19 -12.38
CA SER A 213 -5.09 16.15 -12.72
C SER A 213 -4.13 15.54 -13.74
N SER A 214 -3.51 16.37 -14.56
CA SER A 214 -2.58 15.94 -15.60
C SER A 214 -1.14 16.09 -15.09
N VAL A 215 -0.40 14.98 -15.00
CA VAL A 215 0.99 14.96 -14.51
C VAL A 215 1.93 14.64 -15.67
N PRO A 216 2.94 15.49 -15.93
CA PRO A 216 3.86 15.28 -17.05
C PRO A 216 4.80 14.10 -16.79
N ALA A 217 5.09 13.35 -17.84
CA ALA A 217 6.19 12.40 -17.90
C ALA A 217 7.51 13.16 -18.06
N VAL A 218 8.46 12.94 -17.14
CA VAL A 218 9.74 13.64 -17.11
C VAL A 218 10.86 12.62 -17.24
N LEU A 219 11.74 12.80 -18.23
CA LEU A 219 12.95 12.00 -18.35
C LEU A 219 14.04 12.57 -17.45
N THR A 220 14.72 11.69 -16.71
CA THR A 220 15.91 12.05 -15.94
C THR A 220 17.05 12.48 -16.87
N GLN A 221 18.00 13.26 -16.35
CA GLN A 221 19.20 13.70 -17.09
C GLN A 221 20.10 12.53 -17.52
N CYS A 222 19.98 11.37 -16.86
CA CYS A 222 20.60 10.12 -17.28
C CYS A 222 19.96 9.62 -18.58
N GLN A 223 20.80 9.47 -19.60
CA GLN A 223 20.51 9.18 -21.01
C GLN A 223 19.39 8.16 -21.22
N HIS A 224 18.53 8.45 -22.21
CA HIS A 224 17.42 7.66 -22.74
C HIS A 224 17.55 6.15 -22.45
N LEU A 225 16.75 5.66 -21.51
CA LEU A 225 16.64 4.25 -21.14
C LEU A 225 15.36 3.71 -21.74
N PRO A 226 15.38 3.28 -23.03
CA PRO A 226 14.19 2.83 -23.71
C PRO A 226 13.59 1.64 -22.96
N LEU A 227 12.27 1.67 -22.76
CA LEU A 227 11.53 0.66 -22.01
C LEU A 227 11.82 -0.77 -22.51
N GLU A 228 12.04 -0.92 -23.81
CA GLU A 228 12.32 -2.20 -24.48
C GLU A 228 13.59 -2.88 -23.98
N LYS A 229 14.61 -2.09 -23.59
CA LYS A 229 15.93 -2.59 -23.17
C LYS A 229 16.30 -2.20 -21.74
N LEU A 230 15.34 -1.67 -20.98
CA LEU A 230 15.58 -1.18 -19.62
C LEU A 230 16.11 -2.31 -18.71
N ASN A 231 15.63 -3.54 -18.86
CA ASN A 231 16.13 -4.71 -18.11
C ASN A 231 17.58 -5.12 -18.48
N GLU A 232 18.05 -4.76 -19.67
CA GLU A 232 19.40 -5.06 -20.18
C GLU A 232 20.41 -3.98 -19.76
N ALA A 233 19.94 -2.81 -19.35
CA ALA A 233 20.79 -1.72 -18.93
C ALA A 233 21.67 -2.10 -17.71
N PRO A 234 22.92 -1.61 -17.64
CA PRO A 234 23.82 -1.90 -16.52
C PRO A 234 23.18 -1.57 -15.17
N VAL A 235 23.36 -2.43 -14.17
CA VAL A 235 22.83 -2.24 -12.81
C VAL A 235 23.22 -0.87 -12.26
N LEU A 236 24.46 -0.42 -12.50
CA LEU A 236 24.96 0.89 -12.05
C LEU A 236 24.18 2.06 -12.67
N LEU A 237 23.79 1.96 -13.94
CA LEU A 237 23.00 2.99 -14.60
C LEU A 237 21.58 3.03 -14.04
N ARG A 238 20.96 1.86 -13.83
CA ARG A 238 19.64 1.73 -13.20
C ARG A 238 19.65 2.25 -11.76
N LEU A 239 20.72 1.98 -11.02
CA LEU A 239 20.93 2.51 -9.68
C LEU A 239 21.07 4.04 -9.71
N GLN A 240 21.85 4.57 -10.65
CA GLN A 240 22.03 6.02 -10.81
C GLN A 240 20.70 6.73 -11.04
N VAL A 241 19.83 6.22 -11.93
CA VAL A 241 18.49 6.79 -12.15
C VAL A 241 17.66 6.82 -10.86
N LEU A 242 17.67 5.73 -10.09
CA LEU A 242 16.94 5.66 -8.83
C LEU A 242 17.47 6.68 -7.81
N LEU A 243 18.79 6.76 -7.66
CA LEU A 243 19.46 7.65 -6.71
C LEU A 243 19.32 9.13 -7.10
N ASP A 244 19.42 9.45 -8.39
CA ASP A 244 19.18 10.80 -8.92
C ASP A 244 17.74 11.24 -8.66
N THR A 245 16.77 10.35 -8.89
CA THR A 245 15.36 10.62 -8.63
C THR A 245 15.10 10.91 -7.15
N LEU A 246 15.81 10.22 -6.25
CA LEU A 246 15.70 10.41 -4.81
C LEU A 246 16.63 11.51 -4.26
N GLY A 247 17.50 12.08 -5.10
CA GLY A 247 18.47 13.11 -4.70
C GLY A 247 19.54 12.62 -3.72
N VAL A 248 19.90 11.33 -3.74
CA VAL A 248 20.82 10.72 -2.76
C VAL A 248 22.12 10.28 -3.42
N LYS A 249 23.25 10.64 -2.82
CA LYS A 249 24.57 10.20 -3.30
C LYS A 249 24.86 8.76 -2.85
N PRO A 250 25.52 7.92 -3.68
CA PRO A 250 25.90 6.55 -3.29
C PRO A 250 26.70 6.47 -1.98
N SER A 251 27.49 7.50 -1.67
CA SER A 251 28.29 7.58 -0.44
C SER A 251 27.46 7.57 0.84
N ALA A 252 26.19 8.01 0.79
CA ALA A 252 25.30 8.04 1.96
C ALA A 252 24.89 6.62 2.42
N LEU A 253 25.01 5.62 1.56
CA LEU A 253 24.55 4.26 1.83
C LEU A 253 25.63 3.35 2.44
N LYS A 254 26.87 3.83 2.60
CA LYS A 254 28.01 2.98 3.01
C LYS A 254 27.84 2.29 4.37
N THR A 255 27.19 2.96 5.33
CA THR A 255 26.95 2.46 6.68
C THR A 255 25.57 1.82 6.83
N VAL A 256 24.73 1.84 5.79
CA VAL A 256 23.34 1.40 5.84
C VAL A 256 23.27 -0.07 5.40
N PRO A 257 22.58 -0.95 6.15
CA PRO A 257 22.31 -2.31 5.68
C PRO A 257 21.62 -2.29 4.31
N CYS A 258 22.05 -3.15 3.38
CA CYS A 258 21.64 -3.05 1.97
C CYS A 258 20.12 -3.14 1.75
N HIS A 259 19.39 -3.88 2.58
CA HIS A 259 17.93 -3.99 2.53
C HIS A 259 17.19 -2.77 3.09
N LEU A 260 17.89 -1.89 3.83
CA LEU A 260 17.39 -0.60 4.31
C LEU A 260 17.85 0.58 3.46
N SER A 261 18.68 0.37 2.44
CA SER A 261 19.18 1.44 1.58
C SER A 261 18.05 2.22 0.89
N LEU A 262 17.06 1.53 0.31
CA LEU A 262 15.92 2.20 -0.32
C LEU A 262 15.07 3.01 0.69
N PRO A 263 14.64 2.45 1.85
CA PRO A 263 13.99 3.22 2.91
C PRO A 263 14.78 4.47 3.33
N VAL A 264 16.11 4.38 3.48
CA VAL A 264 16.94 5.54 3.83
C VAL A 264 16.94 6.57 2.71
N CYS A 265 17.09 6.16 1.44
CA CYS A 265 17.02 7.10 0.32
C CYS A 265 15.67 7.84 0.27
N VAL A 266 14.58 7.11 0.51
CA VAL A 266 13.22 7.68 0.58
C VAL A 266 13.09 8.67 1.73
N THR A 267 13.68 8.36 2.89
CA THR A 267 13.69 9.27 4.04
C THR A 267 14.43 10.56 3.71
N CYS A 268 15.60 10.48 3.06
CA CYS A 268 16.33 11.68 2.61
C CYS A 268 15.50 12.54 1.64
N TYR A 269 14.85 11.89 0.66
CA TYR A 269 13.98 12.57 -0.29
C TYR A 269 12.79 13.24 0.42
N TRP A 270 12.12 12.52 1.32
CA TRP A 270 10.96 13.03 2.07
C TRP A 270 11.30 14.26 2.91
N LEU A 271 12.43 14.27 3.62
CA LEU A 271 12.87 15.42 4.43
C LEU A 271 13.08 16.68 3.59
N THR A 272 13.46 16.54 2.32
CA THR A 272 13.81 17.66 1.42
C THR A 272 12.64 18.12 0.54
N HIS A 273 11.64 17.26 0.31
CA HIS A 273 10.55 17.53 -0.64
C HIS A 273 9.16 17.59 0.00
N ALA A 274 9.01 17.25 1.29
CA ALA A 274 7.72 17.33 1.98
C ALA A 274 7.17 18.75 1.99
N GLN A 275 5.87 18.89 1.72
CA GLN A 275 5.20 20.20 1.70
C GLN A 275 5.12 20.84 3.09
N SER A 276 4.88 19.99 4.10
CA SER A 276 5.05 20.33 5.50
C SER A 276 6.28 19.59 6.00
N THR A 277 7.40 20.31 6.11
CA THR A 277 8.69 19.71 6.44
C THR A 277 8.61 18.99 7.78
N PRO A 278 8.89 17.67 7.81
CA PRO A 278 8.96 16.92 9.05
C PRO A 278 10.10 17.44 9.94
N ASP A 279 9.84 17.50 11.24
CA ASP A 279 10.84 17.86 12.25
C ASP A 279 11.79 16.68 12.59
N LEU A 280 12.78 16.96 13.44
CA LEU A 280 13.75 15.97 13.90
C LEU A 280 13.08 14.79 14.62
N GLN A 281 12.00 15.06 15.37
CA GLN A 281 11.27 14.03 16.11
C GLN A 281 10.57 13.06 15.16
N HIS A 282 10.01 13.52 14.04
CA HIS A 282 9.48 12.62 13.01
C HIS A 282 10.58 11.75 12.39
N LEU A 283 11.76 12.32 12.10
CA LEU A 283 12.89 11.53 11.59
C LEU A 283 13.29 10.46 12.60
N GLN A 284 13.56 10.84 13.86
CA GLN A 284 13.99 9.92 14.90
C GLN A 284 12.94 8.82 15.13
N ALA A 285 11.65 9.16 15.15
CA ALA A 285 10.58 8.19 15.33
C ALA A 285 10.51 7.19 14.16
N LEU A 286 10.65 7.68 12.91
CA LEU A 286 10.69 6.82 11.73
C LEU A 286 11.88 5.85 11.79
N LEU A 287 13.07 6.36 12.10
CA LEU A 287 14.29 5.53 12.19
C LEU A 287 14.18 4.50 13.33
N LEU A 288 13.58 4.85 14.46
CA LEU A 288 13.26 3.90 15.52
C LEU A 288 12.30 2.81 15.03
N GLY A 289 11.31 3.18 14.23
CA GLY A 289 10.42 2.24 13.54
C GLY A 289 11.17 1.28 12.62
N LEU A 290 12.15 1.76 11.86
CA LEU A 290 13.01 0.93 11.01
C LEU A 290 13.85 -0.06 11.84
N VAL A 291 14.38 0.37 12.98
CA VAL A 291 15.11 -0.51 13.92
C VAL A 291 14.18 -1.59 14.47
N TYR A 292 12.97 -1.23 14.92
CA TYR A 292 11.96 -2.19 15.36
C TYR A 292 11.64 -3.21 14.25
N GLY A 293 11.48 -2.74 13.02
CA GLY A 293 11.24 -3.58 11.86
C GLY A 293 12.39 -4.56 11.59
N GLU A 294 13.63 -4.11 11.76
CA GLU A 294 14.80 -4.96 11.61
C GLU A 294 14.87 -6.06 12.69
N LEU A 295 14.58 -5.72 13.95
CA LEU A 295 14.48 -6.70 15.03
C LEU A 295 13.37 -7.73 14.78
N SER A 296 12.26 -7.28 14.22
CA SER A 296 11.13 -8.16 13.85
C SER A 296 11.49 -9.07 12.68
N ARG A 297 12.21 -8.55 11.67
CA ARG A 297 12.72 -9.33 10.53
C ARG A 297 13.69 -10.41 10.97
N LEU A 298 14.64 -10.09 11.85
CA LEU A 298 15.61 -11.04 12.40
C LEU A 298 14.92 -12.18 13.16
N ARG A 299 13.86 -11.87 13.94
CA ARG A 299 13.01 -12.89 14.59
C ARG A 299 12.43 -13.86 13.58
N GLN A 300 11.79 -13.34 12.54
CA GLN A 300 11.08 -14.16 11.56
C GLN A 300 12.02 -15.06 10.75
N GLN A 301 13.28 -14.64 10.59
CA GLN A 301 14.31 -15.46 9.96
C GLN A 301 14.91 -16.52 10.90
N LYS A 302 14.46 -16.56 12.17
CA LYS A 302 14.99 -17.45 13.21
C LYS A 302 16.50 -17.30 13.39
N GLU A 303 17.00 -16.06 13.24
CA GLU A 303 18.42 -15.76 13.45
C GLU A 303 18.78 -15.99 14.93
N PRO A 304 19.82 -16.77 15.26
CA PRO A 304 20.14 -17.13 16.64
C PRO A 304 20.34 -15.92 17.55
N ALA A 305 20.93 -14.85 17.03
CA ALA A 305 21.14 -13.61 17.77
C ALA A 305 19.83 -12.90 18.15
N ALA A 306 18.77 -13.05 17.34
CA ALA A 306 17.49 -12.37 17.48
C ALA A 306 16.66 -12.87 18.67
N GLU A 307 16.94 -14.09 19.14
CA GLU A 307 16.29 -14.71 20.29
C GLU A 307 17.04 -14.49 21.61
N SER A 308 18.13 -13.71 21.59
CA SER A 308 18.78 -13.28 22.82
C SER A 308 17.77 -12.53 23.72
N PRO A 309 17.78 -12.79 25.06
CA PRO A 309 16.82 -12.19 25.98
C PRO A 309 16.88 -10.66 25.94
N ASP A 310 18.07 -10.10 25.71
CA ASP A 310 18.31 -8.66 25.63
C ASP A 310 17.67 -8.04 24.37
N LEU A 311 17.80 -8.65 23.20
CA LEU A 311 17.14 -8.16 21.98
C LEU A 311 15.62 -8.36 22.03
N ARG A 312 15.17 -9.48 22.61
CA ARG A 312 13.74 -9.73 22.86
C ARG A 312 13.15 -8.64 23.75
N ALA A 313 13.84 -8.24 24.82
CA ALA A 313 13.40 -7.17 25.72
C ALA A 313 13.27 -5.82 24.99
N VAL A 314 14.24 -5.44 24.16
CA VAL A 314 14.15 -4.20 23.34
C VAL A 314 12.97 -4.27 22.37
N ARG A 315 12.80 -5.39 21.67
CA ARG A 315 11.68 -5.59 20.74
C ARG A 315 10.33 -5.50 21.45
N GLN A 316 10.17 -6.16 22.60
CA GLN A 316 8.94 -6.09 23.38
C GLN A 316 8.68 -4.66 23.91
N ARG A 317 9.72 -3.95 24.36
CA ARG A 317 9.61 -2.55 24.81
C ARG A 317 9.03 -1.66 23.71
N LEU A 318 9.58 -1.75 22.50
CA LEU A 318 9.10 -1.03 21.32
C LEU A 318 7.70 -1.52 20.89
N GLY A 319 7.46 -2.84 20.93
CA GLY A 319 6.17 -3.44 20.57
C GLY A 319 5.01 -3.00 21.47
N ARG A 320 5.29 -2.75 22.76
CA ARG A 320 4.35 -2.28 23.78
C ARG A 320 4.05 -0.78 23.70
N VAL A 321 4.78 -0.01 22.88
CA VAL A 321 4.46 1.41 22.66
C VAL A 321 3.12 1.48 21.92
N ARG A 322 2.08 1.92 22.65
CA ARG A 322 0.72 2.10 22.13
C ARG A 322 0.38 3.59 22.07
N VAL A 323 -0.44 3.95 21.08
CA VAL A 323 -0.96 5.32 20.95
C VAL A 323 -1.73 5.68 22.22
N ARG A 324 -1.30 6.73 22.92
CA ARG A 324 -1.95 7.27 24.11
C ARG A 324 -3.20 8.03 23.69
N THR A 325 -4.29 7.31 23.47
CA THR A 325 -5.62 7.86 23.12
C THR A 325 -6.35 8.49 24.32
N LYS A 326 -5.63 9.00 25.33
CA LYS A 326 -6.23 9.63 26.54
C LYS A 326 -7.00 10.92 26.17
N GLY A 327 -8.19 10.76 25.59
CA GLY A 327 -9.15 11.82 25.25
C GLY A 327 -8.78 12.72 24.06
N LYS A 328 -7.57 12.59 23.48
CA LYS A 328 -7.16 13.33 22.28
C LYS A 328 -7.23 12.38 21.08
N GLY A 329 -7.95 12.79 20.04
CA GLY A 329 -8.01 12.05 18.77
C GLY A 329 -6.64 11.93 18.10
N LEU A 330 -6.59 11.22 16.96
CA LEU A 330 -5.39 11.07 16.16
C LEU A 330 -4.74 12.43 15.84
N ASP A 331 -3.44 12.59 16.13
CA ASP A 331 -2.69 13.75 15.65
C ASP A 331 -2.54 13.65 14.12
N LEU A 332 -3.40 14.40 13.43
CA LEU A 332 -3.46 14.45 11.97
C LEU A 332 -2.18 15.04 11.35
N SER A 333 -1.44 15.89 12.07
CA SER A 333 -0.19 16.44 11.55
C SER A 333 0.88 15.36 11.46
N VAL A 334 1.01 14.54 12.50
CA VAL A 334 1.93 13.39 12.52
C VAL A 334 1.52 12.34 11.49
N ALA A 335 0.23 12.00 11.43
CA ALA A 335 -0.31 11.05 10.45
C ALA A 335 -0.09 11.52 9.00
N HIS A 336 -0.28 12.82 8.73
CA HIS A 336 -0.03 13.41 7.43
C HIS A 336 1.46 13.40 7.05
N ALA A 337 2.37 13.66 8.00
CA ALA A 337 3.81 13.60 7.76
C ALA A 337 4.24 12.19 7.31
N PHE A 338 3.79 11.15 8.02
CA PHE A 338 4.11 9.77 7.65
C PHE A 338 3.37 9.30 6.39
N SER A 339 2.15 9.78 6.12
CA SER A 339 1.45 9.49 4.85
C SER A 339 2.24 10.01 3.64
N GLN A 340 2.92 11.16 3.77
CA GLN A 340 3.83 11.66 2.74
C GLN A 340 5.03 10.72 2.55
N TRP A 341 5.66 10.25 3.64
CA TRP A 341 6.77 9.29 3.55
C TRP A 341 6.32 7.96 2.92
N GLN A 342 5.17 7.41 3.34
CA GLN A 342 4.60 6.17 2.81
C GLN A 342 4.28 6.29 1.31
N SER A 343 3.77 7.44 0.89
CA SER A 343 3.55 7.79 -0.50
C SER A 343 4.86 7.78 -1.29
N CYS A 344 5.92 8.41 -0.77
CA CYS A 344 7.25 8.40 -1.39
C CYS A 344 7.82 6.98 -1.47
N LEU A 345 7.72 6.19 -0.40
CA LEU A 345 8.17 4.80 -0.36
C LEU A 345 7.45 3.97 -1.41
N ARG A 346 6.13 4.11 -1.54
CA ARG A 346 5.31 3.38 -2.51
C ARG A 346 5.79 3.60 -3.94
N PHE A 347 5.94 4.85 -4.37
CA PHE A 347 6.34 5.13 -5.74
C PHE A 347 7.84 4.88 -5.99
N SER A 348 8.68 4.99 -4.95
CA SER A 348 10.09 4.59 -5.04
C SER A 348 10.24 3.07 -5.17
N LEU A 349 9.39 2.28 -4.53
CA LEU A 349 9.34 0.83 -4.69
C LEU A 349 8.93 0.45 -6.11
N ILE A 350 7.92 1.11 -6.67
CA ILE A 350 7.46 0.88 -8.05
C ILE A 350 8.56 1.27 -9.04
N LEU A 351 9.25 2.38 -8.80
CA LEU A 351 10.39 2.80 -9.62
C LEU A 351 11.55 1.80 -9.52
N ASN A 352 11.91 1.35 -8.31
CA ASN A 352 12.93 0.33 -8.09
C ASN A 352 12.57 -1.00 -8.78
N GLN A 353 11.28 -1.38 -8.79
CA GLN A 353 10.78 -2.55 -9.52
C GLN A 353 10.94 -2.39 -11.04
N LEU A 354 10.50 -1.25 -11.60
CA LEU A 354 10.63 -0.97 -13.03
C LEU A 354 12.09 -1.04 -13.45
N LEU A 355 12.98 -0.44 -12.64
CA LEU A 355 14.43 -0.46 -12.80
C LEU A 355 15.06 -1.83 -12.52
N CYS A 356 14.30 -2.91 -12.39
CA CYS A 356 14.80 -4.27 -12.16
C CYS A 356 15.65 -4.41 -10.89
N PHE A 357 15.17 -3.82 -9.78
CA PHE A 357 15.71 -3.91 -8.42
C PHE A 357 17.20 -3.58 -8.27
N PRO A 358 17.66 -2.37 -8.66
CA PRO A 358 19.04 -1.95 -8.42
C PRO A 358 19.36 -1.83 -6.92
N LEU A 359 18.34 -1.60 -6.07
CA LEU A 359 18.42 -1.78 -4.62
C LEU A 359 17.54 -2.97 -4.17
N PRO A 360 17.94 -3.70 -3.12
CA PRO A 360 17.12 -4.78 -2.58
C PRO A 360 15.75 -4.28 -2.13
N LYS A 361 14.71 -5.10 -2.35
CA LYS A 361 13.37 -4.82 -1.84
C LYS A 361 13.37 -4.96 -0.31
N PRO A 362 12.93 -3.94 0.45
CA PRO A 362 12.82 -4.04 1.91
C PRO A 362 11.72 -5.02 2.31
N ALA A 363 11.82 -5.56 3.54
CA ALA A 363 10.78 -6.39 4.14
C ALA A 363 9.58 -5.53 4.59
N CYS A 364 8.73 -5.11 3.64
CA CYS A 364 7.64 -4.14 3.89
C CYS A 364 6.70 -4.54 5.03
N ALA A 365 6.51 -5.85 5.28
CA ALA A 365 5.64 -6.34 6.36
C ALA A 365 6.09 -5.89 7.75
N TRP A 366 7.39 -5.66 7.95
CA TRP A 366 7.96 -5.27 9.24
C TRP A 366 8.52 -3.86 9.26
N LEU A 367 8.68 -3.24 8.08
CA LEU A 367 9.40 -1.98 7.91
C LEU A 367 8.79 -0.81 8.69
N TYR A 368 7.46 -0.79 8.85
CA TYR A 368 6.74 0.36 9.38
C TYR A 368 5.60 -0.08 10.29
N LYS A 369 5.55 0.46 11.51
CA LYS A 369 4.45 0.29 12.46
C LYS A 369 3.89 1.67 12.81
N GLY A 370 2.73 2.02 12.24
CA GLY A 370 2.15 3.37 12.35
C GLY A 370 1.88 3.81 13.78
N THR A 371 1.33 2.91 14.61
CA THR A 371 1.03 3.17 16.02
C THR A 371 2.29 3.47 16.84
N LEU A 372 3.39 2.76 16.56
CA LEU A 372 4.69 2.99 17.20
C LEU A 372 5.24 4.37 16.83
N VAL A 373 5.44 4.63 15.53
CA VAL A 373 6.08 5.88 15.10
C VAL A 373 5.24 7.11 15.45
N HIS A 374 3.90 6.98 15.42
CA HIS A 374 3.00 8.05 15.82
C HIS A 374 3.16 8.41 17.31
N GLN A 375 3.13 7.40 18.19
CA GLN A 375 3.28 7.63 19.62
C GLN A 375 4.67 8.16 19.98
N VAL A 376 5.71 7.61 19.36
CA VAL A 376 7.10 7.98 19.64
C VAL A 376 7.39 9.44 19.31
N VAL A 377 6.77 10.00 18.25
CA VAL A 377 6.87 11.45 17.96
C VAL A 377 6.39 12.27 19.16
N HIS A 378 5.29 11.88 19.80
CA HIS A 378 4.79 12.58 20.99
C HIS A 378 5.72 12.44 22.19
N ASP A 379 6.29 11.25 22.41
CA ASP A 379 7.23 11.02 23.50
C ASP A 379 8.51 11.85 23.32
N PHE A 380 9.03 11.94 22.10
CA PHE A 380 10.22 12.75 21.78
C PHE A 380 9.95 14.26 21.88
N ARG A 381 8.76 14.72 21.46
CA ARG A 381 8.32 16.11 21.70
C ARG A 381 8.15 16.41 23.19
N GLY A 382 7.87 15.39 24.00
CA GLY A 382 7.85 15.45 25.47
C GLY A 382 9.23 15.41 26.13
N GLY A 383 10.32 15.36 25.35
CA GLY A 383 11.69 15.35 25.85
C GLY A 383 12.27 13.95 26.14
N CYS A 384 11.60 12.87 25.73
CA CYS A 384 12.18 11.53 25.85
C CYS A 384 13.36 11.37 24.89
N ASP A 385 14.47 10.82 25.38
CA ASP A 385 15.62 10.47 24.55
C ASP A 385 15.30 9.27 23.65
N PRO A 386 15.47 9.38 22.32
CA PRO A 386 15.31 8.26 21.39
C PRO A 386 16.11 7.01 21.73
N GLU A 387 17.34 7.18 22.24
CA GLU A 387 18.21 6.04 22.55
C GLU A 387 17.79 5.31 23.84
N ALA A 388 17.02 5.96 24.72
CA ALA A 388 16.52 5.33 25.95
C ALA A 388 15.56 4.15 25.66
N LEU A 389 14.85 4.19 24.52
CA LEU A 389 14.00 3.08 24.07
C LEU A 389 14.81 1.89 23.53
N LEU A 390 16.09 2.10 23.24
CA LEU A 390 17.03 1.12 22.70
C LEU A 390 18.03 0.62 23.75
N GLU A 391 17.81 0.90 25.04
CA GLU A 391 18.68 0.41 26.12
C GLU A 391 18.79 -1.13 26.12
N GLY A 392 20.03 -1.61 26.27
CA GLY A 392 20.38 -3.02 26.23
C GLY A 392 21.57 -3.28 25.30
N PRO A 393 21.46 -4.22 24.35
CA PRO A 393 22.58 -4.63 23.51
C PRO A 393 23.03 -3.48 22.57
N PRO A 394 24.28 -3.48 22.09
CA PRO A 394 24.82 -2.38 21.29
C PRO A 394 24.18 -2.27 19.90
N PHE A 395 23.72 -3.40 19.34
CA PHE A 395 23.25 -3.47 17.95
C PHE A 395 22.09 -2.51 17.61
N PRO A 396 20.96 -2.46 18.34
CA PRO A 396 19.87 -1.56 18.02
C PRO A 396 20.26 -0.08 18.06
N LYS A 397 21.03 0.34 19.07
CA LYS A 397 21.56 1.70 19.19
C LYS A 397 22.52 2.04 18.06
N GLN A 398 23.42 1.13 17.73
CA GLN A 398 24.36 1.33 16.63
C GLN A 398 23.62 1.48 15.29
N LEU A 399 22.67 0.59 15.01
CA LEU A 399 21.84 0.68 13.80
C LEU A 399 21.08 2.02 13.74
N PHE A 400 20.48 2.46 14.84
CA PHE A 400 19.81 3.76 14.91
C PHE A 400 20.76 4.92 14.57
N ARG A 401 21.97 4.93 15.15
CA ARG A 401 23.00 5.96 14.90
C ARG A 401 23.51 5.92 13.47
N ASP A 402 23.73 4.73 12.91
CA ASP A 402 24.20 4.55 11.52
C ASP A 402 23.17 5.08 10.52
N LEU A 403 21.88 4.79 10.75
CA LEU A 403 20.78 5.30 9.93
C LEU A 403 20.63 6.82 10.07
N LEU A 404 20.69 7.34 11.30
CA LEU A 404 20.58 8.77 11.56
C LEU A 404 21.73 9.54 10.91
N GLY A 405 22.97 9.04 11.07
CA GLY A 405 24.16 9.60 10.46
C GLY A 405 24.09 9.56 8.93
N ALA A 406 23.62 8.46 8.33
CA ALA A 406 23.44 8.36 6.89
C ALA A 406 22.48 9.43 6.34
N VAL A 407 21.33 9.64 7.00
CA VAL A 407 20.35 10.66 6.61
C VAL A 407 20.90 12.07 6.80
N GLN A 408 21.49 12.37 7.96
CA GLN A 408 22.05 13.69 8.26
C GLN A 408 23.19 14.07 7.32
N ASN A 409 24.07 13.12 6.98
CA ASN A 409 25.16 13.34 6.02
C ASN A 409 24.65 13.56 4.58
N SER A 410 23.48 13.01 4.23
CA SER A 410 22.90 13.17 2.90
C SER A 410 22.12 14.47 2.73
N VAL A 411 21.37 14.87 3.76
CA VAL A 411 20.40 15.97 3.70
C VAL A 411 20.97 17.29 4.24
N GLY A 412 21.99 17.22 5.11
CA GLY A 412 22.53 18.36 5.84
C GLY A 412 21.74 18.64 7.12
N ILE A 413 22.44 19.11 8.16
CA ILE A 413 21.85 19.39 9.49
C ILE A 413 20.85 20.56 9.43
N ASP A 414 21.02 21.46 8.45
CA ASP A 414 20.24 22.70 8.31
C ASP A 414 18.75 22.45 8.04
N VAL A 415 18.36 21.25 7.57
CA VAL A 415 16.94 20.91 7.32
C VAL A 415 16.09 20.96 8.59
N PHE A 416 16.70 20.82 9.77
CA PHE A 416 16.00 20.96 11.05
C PHE A 416 16.12 22.35 11.68
N THR A 417 16.82 23.28 11.02
CA THR A 417 16.95 24.65 11.52
C THR A 417 15.79 25.52 11.01
N PRO A 418 15.06 26.22 11.89
CA PRO A 418 14.00 27.12 11.45
C PRO A 418 14.61 28.32 10.72
N VAL A 419 14.34 28.45 9.42
CA VAL A 419 14.71 29.64 8.65
C VAL A 419 14.03 30.85 9.26
N LYS A 420 14.80 31.74 9.90
CA LYS A 420 14.31 33.08 10.30
C LYS A 420 13.91 33.83 9.02
N ARG A 421 12.62 33.89 8.71
CA ARG A 421 12.09 34.78 7.67
C ARG A 421 12.46 36.22 8.05
N ARG A 422 13.42 36.82 7.33
CA ARG A 422 13.64 38.28 7.39
C ARG A 422 12.35 38.94 6.90
N GLY A 423 11.65 39.63 7.80
CA GLY A 423 10.44 40.36 7.49
C GLY A 423 10.70 41.50 6.52
N GLY A 424 10.47 41.26 5.23
CA GLY A 424 10.28 42.31 4.23
C GLY A 424 8.80 42.60 4.09
N ARG A 425 8.33 43.69 4.71
CA ARG A 425 7.03 44.29 4.38
C ARG A 425 7.07 44.77 2.93
N GLN A 426 6.47 44.04 2.00
CA GLN A 426 6.02 44.61 0.73
C GLN A 426 4.53 44.90 0.85
N ARG A 427 4.20 46.20 0.92
CA ARG A 427 2.84 46.73 0.77
C ARG A 427 2.39 46.45 -0.66
N LEU A 428 1.35 45.64 -0.83
CA LEU A 428 0.57 45.60 -2.07
C LEU A 428 -0.58 46.60 -1.91
N THR A 429 -0.50 47.69 -2.66
CA THR A 429 -1.56 48.67 -2.87
C THR A 429 -2.72 48.01 -3.62
N GLN A 430 -3.91 48.03 -3.02
CA GLN A 430 -5.17 47.79 -3.71
C GLN A 430 -5.61 49.11 -4.34
N GLU A 431 -5.64 49.19 -5.67
CA GLU A 431 -6.42 50.21 -6.37
C GLU A 431 -7.81 49.66 -6.71
N GLN A 432 -8.79 50.40 -6.23
CA GLN A 432 -10.22 50.21 -6.42
C GLN A 432 -10.63 50.67 -7.83
N GLN A 433 -11.53 49.94 -8.47
CA GLN A 433 -12.50 50.53 -9.39
C GLN A 433 -13.91 50.20 -8.86
N GLN A 434 -14.48 51.18 -8.17
CA GLN A 434 -15.91 51.33 -7.99
C GLN A 434 -16.47 52.08 -9.20
N GLN A 435 -17.57 51.60 -9.76
CA GLN A 435 -18.64 52.47 -10.27
C GLN A 435 -19.96 51.71 -10.20
N HIS A 436 -20.78 52.10 -9.22
CA HIS A 436 -22.22 51.83 -9.17
C HIS A 436 -22.95 52.84 -10.06
N PRO A 437 -24.19 52.55 -10.48
CA PRO A 437 -25.27 53.31 -9.85
C PRO A 437 -26.54 52.50 -9.52
N GLN A 438 -27.03 52.76 -8.30
CA GLN A 438 -28.41 53.04 -7.88
C GLN A 438 -29.58 52.12 -8.33
N GLN A 439 -30.23 51.54 -7.31
CA GLN A 439 -31.62 51.06 -7.37
C GLN A 439 -32.61 52.23 -7.50
N PRO A 440 -33.86 51.95 -7.92
CA PRO A 440 -34.93 52.15 -6.94
C PRO A 440 -35.97 51.01 -6.87
N GLN A 441 -36.69 51.05 -5.75
CA GLN A 441 -37.71 50.17 -5.21
C GLN A 441 -38.96 50.03 -6.10
N ASN A 442 -39.60 48.86 -6.14
CA ASN A 442 -40.99 48.67 -5.63
C ASN A 442 -41.61 47.29 -5.91
N SER A 443 -42.09 46.68 -4.81
CA SER A 443 -43.39 46.03 -4.60
C SER A 443 -43.97 44.94 -5.53
N LYS A 444 -44.31 43.82 -4.86
CA LYS A 444 -45.59 43.05 -4.88
C LYS A 444 -45.88 42.03 -5.99
N HIS A 445 -46.23 40.82 -5.50
CA HIS A 445 -47.05 39.75 -6.10
C HIS A 445 -46.35 39.01 -7.27
N GLN A 446 -46.35 37.67 -7.38
CA GLN A 446 -47.53 36.82 -7.39
C GLN A 446 -47.16 35.34 -7.21
N LYS A 447 -48.16 34.59 -6.74
CA LYS A 447 -48.20 33.16 -6.37
C LYS A 447 -48.09 32.19 -7.57
N GLN A 448 -47.56 31.00 -7.24
CA GLN A 448 -48.05 29.65 -7.57
C GLN A 448 -47.86 29.01 -8.97
N LYS A 449 -47.59 27.69 -8.86
CA LYS A 449 -47.97 26.54 -9.72
C LYS A 449 -47.09 26.24 -10.95
N LYS A 450 -46.37 25.11 -10.91
CA LYS A 450 -46.89 23.77 -11.26
C LYS A 450 -45.85 22.65 -11.05
N GLN A 451 -46.36 21.52 -10.57
CA GLN A 451 -45.74 20.19 -10.49
C GLN A 451 -45.89 19.41 -11.80
N GLN A 452 -45.05 18.37 -11.93
CA GLN A 452 -45.15 17.14 -12.76
C GLN A 452 -44.92 17.33 -14.27
N VAL A 453 -44.07 16.55 -14.93
CA VAL A 453 -44.10 15.08 -15.17
C VAL A 453 -42.66 14.58 -15.43
N GLN A 454 -42.14 13.58 -14.67
CA GLN A 454 -41.72 12.22 -15.09
C GLN A 454 -40.84 12.14 -16.37
N LYS A 455 -39.80 11.32 -16.50
CA LYS A 455 -39.49 9.99 -15.95
C LYS A 455 -38.06 9.58 -16.37
N GLN A 456 -37.49 8.64 -15.60
CA GLN A 456 -36.53 7.60 -16.02
C GLN A 456 -35.12 8.01 -16.45
N GLU A 457 -34.12 7.74 -15.60
CA GLU A 457 -33.23 6.57 -15.72
C GLU A 457 -32.26 6.51 -14.52
N GLN A 458 -32.26 5.38 -13.81
CA GLN A 458 -31.20 4.97 -12.88
C GLN A 458 -30.39 3.87 -13.59
N PRO A 459 -29.10 3.74 -13.23
CA PRO A 459 -28.60 2.40 -12.96
C PRO A 459 -27.93 2.28 -11.58
N HIS A 460 -28.24 1.14 -10.99
CA HIS A 460 -27.69 0.42 -9.84
C HIS A 460 -26.29 0.81 -9.33
N GLN A 461 -26.25 1.10 -8.02
CA GLN A 461 -25.04 1.00 -7.20
C GLN A 461 -24.94 -0.41 -6.62
N GLN A 462 -23.92 -1.18 -7.01
CA GLN A 462 -23.50 -2.40 -6.32
C GLN A 462 -22.54 -2.03 -5.18
N HIS A 463 -22.91 -2.42 -3.96
CA HIS A 463 -22.07 -2.36 -2.78
C HIS A 463 -20.93 -3.39 -2.87
N VAL A 464 -19.68 -2.94 -2.86
CA VAL A 464 -18.50 -3.81 -2.72
C VAL A 464 -17.98 -3.72 -1.29
N GLY A 465 -18.27 -4.75 -0.49
CA GLY A 465 -17.72 -4.97 0.85
C GLY A 465 -16.34 -5.63 0.77
N ARG A 466 -15.41 -5.17 1.61
CA ARG A 466 -14.04 -5.69 1.76
C ARG A 466 -14.03 -7.00 2.56
N GLY A 467 -13.34 -8.03 2.06
CA GLY A 467 -13.01 -9.25 2.81
C GLY A 467 -11.52 -9.60 2.72
N ARG A 468 -10.88 -9.85 3.86
CA ARG A 468 -9.48 -10.31 4.04
C ARG A 468 -9.39 -11.81 3.72
N ARG A 469 -8.31 -12.25 3.05
CA ARG A 469 -7.99 -13.68 2.82
C ARG A 469 -6.90 -14.14 3.78
N LEU A 470 -7.13 -15.27 4.43
CA LEU A 470 -6.12 -16.09 5.10
C LEU A 470 -5.56 -17.09 4.05
N MET A 471 -4.24 -17.24 3.99
CA MET A 471 -3.58 -18.34 3.28
C MET A 471 -2.44 -18.88 4.12
N GLU A 472 -2.41 -20.20 4.29
CA GLU A 472 -1.26 -20.93 4.84
C GLU A 472 -0.70 -21.90 3.80
N GLU A 473 0.63 -21.93 3.77
CA GLU A 473 1.54 -22.92 3.18
C GLU A 473 1.43 -23.27 1.68
N ALA A 474 1.87 -22.29 0.88
CA ALA A 474 2.76 -22.55 -0.26
C ALA A 474 3.88 -21.51 -0.25
N LYS A 475 5.11 -21.88 -0.67
CA LYS A 475 6.29 -21.00 -0.68
C LYS A 475 5.92 -19.57 -1.13
N PRO A 476 6.31 -18.51 -0.38
CA PRO A 476 5.68 -17.20 -0.51
C PRO A 476 6.02 -16.56 -1.86
N ILE A 477 5.06 -16.57 -2.78
CA ILE A 477 5.02 -15.60 -3.87
C ILE A 477 4.48 -14.32 -3.26
N GLN A 478 5.34 -13.32 -3.12
CA GLN A 478 5.00 -12.02 -2.54
C GLN A 478 3.99 -11.29 -3.44
N ASP A 479 2.69 -11.42 -3.16
CA ASP A 479 1.68 -10.52 -3.71
C ASP A 479 1.93 -9.10 -3.14
N LEU A 480 2.55 -8.27 -3.98
CA LEU A 480 2.96 -6.91 -3.68
C LEU A 480 1.78 -5.97 -3.39
N ASN A 481 0.59 -6.25 -3.92
CA ASN A 481 -0.57 -5.39 -3.67
C ASN A 481 -1.09 -5.52 -2.22
N ASN A 482 -0.91 -6.69 -1.59
CA ASN A 482 -1.14 -6.89 -0.16
C ASN A 482 -0.01 -6.31 0.70
N SER A 483 1.24 -6.27 0.21
CA SER A 483 2.35 -5.60 0.92
C SER A 483 2.11 -4.10 1.15
N PHE A 484 1.30 -3.46 0.30
CA PHE A 484 0.92 -2.06 0.47
C PHE A 484 -0.32 -1.84 1.33
N LYS A 485 -1.16 -2.86 1.56
CA LYS A 485 -2.21 -2.79 2.59
C LYS A 485 -1.59 -2.74 3.99
N LEU A 486 -0.48 -3.45 4.20
CA LEU A 486 0.31 -3.43 5.44
C LEU A 486 0.98 -2.09 5.78
N LEU A 487 1.04 -1.15 4.82
CA LEU A 487 1.53 0.21 5.06
C LEU A 487 0.40 1.19 5.40
N ALA A 488 -0.87 0.82 5.21
CA ALA A 488 -1.97 1.60 5.78
C ALA A 488 -2.13 1.20 7.25
N CYS A 489 -2.36 2.16 8.14
CA CYS A 489 -2.70 1.88 9.53
C CYS A 489 -4.03 1.11 9.56
N GLU A 490 -3.96 -0.22 9.56
CA GLU A 490 -5.03 -1.07 10.06
C GLU A 490 -4.57 -1.60 11.42
N ASP A 491 -5.51 -1.64 12.36
CA ASP A 491 -5.30 -2.19 13.70
C ASP A 491 -5.00 -3.70 13.55
N ASP A 492 -3.76 -4.07 13.80
CA ASP A 492 -3.36 -5.45 14.07
C ASP A 492 -3.42 -5.64 15.58
N ASP A 493 -4.53 -6.23 16.04
CA ASP A 493 -4.60 -6.90 17.33
C ASP A 493 -3.73 -8.17 17.24
N ASP A 494 -2.43 -8.01 17.52
CA ASP A 494 -1.52 -9.13 17.76
C ASP A 494 -1.67 -9.58 19.23
N ASP A 495 -2.42 -10.66 19.43
CA ASP A 495 -2.44 -11.44 20.68
C ASP A 495 -1.16 -12.29 20.77
N ASP A 496 -0.18 -11.79 21.52
CA ASP A 496 0.95 -12.59 22.02
C ASP A 496 0.52 -13.25 23.36
N ASP A 497 0.03 -14.49 23.34
CA ASP A 497 -0.12 -15.32 24.55
C ASP A 497 1.13 -16.22 24.72
N ASP A 498 1.98 -15.83 25.68
CA ASP A 498 2.93 -16.71 26.36
C ASP A 498 2.18 -17.36 27.54
N SER A 499 1.61 -18.55 27.37
CA SER A 499 1.26 -19.42 28.50
C SER A 499 2.36 -20.45 28.70
N CYS A 500 3.20 -20.21 29.70
CA CYS A 500 4.07 -21.22 30.30
C CYS A 500 3.21 -22.09 31.21
N ASP A 501 2.95 -23.33 30.82
CA ASP A 501 2.47 -24.37 31.73
C ASP A 501 3.69 -25.21 32.17
N ASP A 502 4.15 -24.95 33.39
CA ASP A 502 4.91 -25.91 34.21
C ASP A 502 4.02 -26.26 35.41
N GLU A 503 3.38 -27.43 35.36
CA GLU A 503 3.26 -28.42 36.46
C GLU A 503 2.62 -29.72 35.97
#